data_AF-A0A6P1AJT2-F1
#
_entry.id   AF-A0A6P1AJT2-F1
#
_cell.length_a   1.000
_cell.length_b   1.000
_cell.length_c   1.000
_cell.angle_alpha   90.00
_cell.angle_beta   90.00
_cell.angle_gamma   90.00
#
_symmetry.space_group_name_H-M   'P 1'
#
loop_
_entity.id
_entity.type
_entity.pdbx_description
1 polymer ?
#
loop_
_entity_poly.entity_id
_entity_poly.type
_entity_poly.pdbx_seq_one_letter_code
_entity_poly.pdbx_strand_id
1 'polypeptide(L)'
;MFSGKWITVFLSISFQSPYSPELNPIERVWQYLKQHLSWENYDSLSSLKEKVSCVIQGFSPEIVISLTGWDYILSALATVA
;
A
#
# COMPACT_ATOMS: atom_id res chain seq x y z
N MET A 1 34.43 -15.43 -15.42
CA MET A 1 34.26 -15.55 -13.96
C MET A 1 33.25 -14.50 -13.52
N PHE A 2 31.96 -14.73 -13.78
CA PHE A 2 30.91 -13.82 -13.33
C PHE A 2 30.36 -14.37 -12.01
N SER A 3 30.84 -13.81 -10.90
CA SER A 3 30.27 -14.05 -9.58
C SER A 3 28.95 -13.28 -9.48
N GLY A 4 27.89 -13.86 -10.03
CA GLY A 4 26.53 -13.37 -9.86
C GLY A 4 26.08 -13.65 -8.44
N LYS A 5 26.21 -12.67 -7.55
CA LYS A 5 25.47 -12.68 -6.28
C LYS A 5 23.99 -12.61 -6.62
N TRP A 6 23.30 -13.75 -6.52
CA TRP A 6 21.85 -13.77 -6.43
C TRP A 6 21.48 -12.90 -5.23
N ILE A 7 20.83 -11.76 -5.48
CA ILE A 7 20.24 -10.96 -4.42
C ILE A 7 19.09 -11.82 -3.89
N THR A 8 19.33 -12.54 -2.81
CA THR A 8 18.25 -13.22 -2.09
C THR A 8 17.36 -12.12 -1.52
N VAL A 9 16.19 -11.92 -2.12
CA VAL A 9 15.13 -11.07 -1.55
C VAL A 9 14.52 -11.86 -0.41
N PHE A 10 14.75 -11.43 0.83
CA PHE A 10 14.04 -11.96 1.99
C PHE A 10 12.69 -11.24 2.11
N LEU A 11 11.62 -11.96 1.76
CA LEU A 11 10.25 -11.49 1.97
C LEU A 11 9.73 -12.07 3.30
N SER A 12 9.29 -11.21 4.21
CA SER A 12 8.59 -11.63 5.43
C SER A 12 7.09 -11.55 5.20
N ILE A 13 6.36 -12.62 5.53
CA ILE A 13 4.90 -12.66 5.44
C ILE A 13 4.35 -12.43 6.85
N SER A 14 3.54 -11.40 7.02
CA SER A 14 2.83 -11.13 8.26
C SER A 14 1.42 -11.68 8.18
N PHE A 15 0.96 -12.35 9.24
CA PHE A 15 -0.43 -12.75 9.36
C PHE A 15 -1.33 -11.52 9.58
N GLN A 16 -2.53 -11.55 9.00
CA GLN A 16 -3.53 -10.51 9.14
C GLN A 16 -4.80 -11.14 9.71
N SER A 17 -5.37 -10.50 10.74
CA SER A 17 -6.59 -11.00 11.38
C SER A 17 -7.76 -10.98 10.37
N PRO A 18 -8.58 -12.05 10.31
CA PRO A 18 -9.76 -12.06 9.48
C PRO A 18 -10.76 -11.00 9.97
N TYR A 19 -11.46 -10.36 9.03
CA TYR A 19 -12.49 -9.35 9.32
C TYR A 19 -12.01 -8.10 10.08
N SER A 20 -10.70 -7.84 10.14
CA SER A 20 -10.10 -6.65 10.78
C SER A 20 -9.36 -5.78 9.76
N PRO A 21 -10.04 -5.23 8.72
CA PRO A 21 -9.40 -4.44 7.67
C PRO A 21 -8.71 -3.18 8.22
N GLU A 22 -9.15 -2.67 9.36
CA GLU A 22 -8.55 -1.51 10.03
C GLU A 22 -7.09 -1.74 10.45
N LEU A 23 -6.70 -3.00 10.67
CA LEU A 23 -5.34 -3.40 11.06
C LEU A 23 -4.42 -3.59 9.85
N ASN A 24 -4.99 -3.71 8.64
CA ASN A 24 -4.21 -3.89 7.43
C ASN A 24 -3.81 -2.51 6.85
N PRO A 25 -2.51 -2.14 6.88
CA PRO A 25 -2.08 -0.80 6.45
C PRO A 25 -2.47 -0.45 5.01
N ILE A 26 -2.56 -1.45 4.12
CA ILE A 26 -2.91 -1.20 2.72
C ILE A 26 -4.32 -0.62 2.56
N GLU A 27 -5.25 -0.90 3.48
CA GLU A 27 -6.62 -0.39 3.41
C GLU A 27 -6.66 1.14 3.57
N ARG A 28 -5.75 1.70 4.37
CA ARG A 28 -5.58 3.17 4.49
C ARG A 28 -5.04 3.79 3.21
N VAL A 29 -4.10 3.11 2.56
CA VAL A 29 -3.58 3.54 1.24
C VAL A 29 -4.69 3.50 0.18
N TRP A 30 -5.51 2.44 0.17
CA TRP A 30 -6.66 2.33 -0.72
C TRP A 30 -7.70 3.42 -0.45
N GLN A 31 -7.97 3.73 0.81
CA GLN A 31 -8.87 4.82 1.18
C GLN A 31 -8.37 6.16 0.63
N TYR A 32 -7.08 6.47 0.84
CA TYR A 32 -6.47 7.69 0.31
C TYR A 32 -6.54 7.75 -1.22
N LEU A 33 -6.17 6.67 -1.92
CA LEU A 33 -6.27 6.59 -3.38
C LEU A 33 -7.71 6.82 -3.85
N LYS A 34 -8.69 6.17 -3.22
CA LYS A 34 -10.11 6.29 -3.60
C LYS A 34 -10.64 7.72 -3.41
N GLN A 35 -10.12 8.49 -2.44
CA GLN A 35 -10.48 9.90 -2.30
C GLN A 35 -10.10 10.73 -3.54
N HIS A 36 -8.96 10.44 -4.17
CA HIS A 36 -8.51 11.11 -5.42
C HIS A 36 -9.26 10.66 -6.68
N LEU A 37 -9.98 9.54 -6.59
CA LEU A 37 -10.81 9.00 -7.67
C LEU A 37 -12.29 9.30 -7.48
N SER A 38 -12.67 9.76 -6.28
CA SER A 38 -14.07 10.00 -5.92
C SER A 38 -14.65 11.11 -6.79
N TRP A 39 -15.92 10.97 -7.14
CA TRP A 39 -16.67 11.95 -7.94
C TRP A 39 -16.27 12.09 -9.40
N GLU A 40 -15.33 11.25 -9.87
CA GLU A 40 -14.96 11.15 -11.29
C GLU A 40 -15.69 9.97 -11.94
N ASN A 41 -16.12 10.15 -13.20
CA ASN A 41 -16.58 9.06 -14.04
C ASN A 41 -15.61 8.91 -15.22
N TYR A 42 -15.15 7.69 -15.48
CA TYR A 42 -14.14 7.41 -16.50
C TYR A 42 -14.77 6.69 -17.68
N ASP A 43 -14.58 7.23 -18.88
CA ASP A 43 -15.13 6.66 -20.11
C ASP A 43 -14.49 5.33 -20.51
N SER A 44 -13.31 5.02 -19.95
CA SER A 44 -12.60 3.78 -20.22
C SER A 44 -11.77 3.30 -19.03
N LEU A 45 -11.48 2.00 -19.03
CA LEU A 45 -10.53 1.40 -18.07
C LEU A 45 -9.12 2.00 -18.22
N SER A 46 -8.71 2.39 -19.43
CA SER A 46 -7.41 3.02 -19.67
C SER A 46 -7.31 4.36 -18.95
N SER A 47 -8.35 5.19 -19.05
CA SER A 47 -8.42 6.50 -18.36
C SER A 47 -8.37 6.34 -16.84
N LEU A 48 -9.07 5.34 -16.29
CA LEU A 48 -8.97 5.02 -14.86
C LEU A 48 -7.55 4.59 -14.46
N LYS A 49 -6.91 3.71 -15.26
CA LYS A 49 -5.53 3.27 -15.01
C LYS A 49 -4.53 4.42 -15.04
N GLU A 50 -4.66 5.33 -15.99
CA GLU A 50 -3.82 6.52 -16.09
C GLU A 50 -3.97 7.42 -14.85
N LYS A 51 -5.21 7.66 -14.42
CA LYS A 51 -5.45 8.45 -13.21
C LYS A 51 -4.90 7.77 -11.96
N VAL A 52 -5.13 6.48 -11.78
CA VAL A 52 -4.56 5.68 -10.67
C VAL A 52 -3.03 5.77 -10.69
N SER A 53 -2.41 5.59 -11.85
CA SER A 53 -0.95 5.69 -12.03
C SER A 53 -0.44 7.07 -11.63
N CYS A 54 -1.12 8.13 -12.07
CA CYS A 54 -0.78 9.51 -11.73
C CYS A 54 -0.83 9.75 -10.21
N VAL A 55 -1.87 9.28 -9.52
CA VAL A 55 -1.99 9.44 -8.07
C VAL A 55 -0.89 8.66 -7.34
N ILE A 56 -0.62 7.42 -7.74
CA ILE A 56 0.43 6.58 -7.12
C ILE A 56 1.82 7.19 -7.34
N GLN A 57 2.11 7.73 -8.52
CA GLN A 57 3.38 8.42 -8.80
C GLN A 57 3.60 9.66 -7.93
N GLY A 58 2.53 10.26 -7.40
CA GLY A 58 2.60 11.37 -6.44
C GLY A 58 2.87 10.94 -5.00
N PHE A 59 2.97 9.65 -4.71
CA PHE A 59 3.24 9.19 -3.35
C PHE A 59 4.68 9.48 -2.94
N SER A 60 4.83 10.09 -1.78
CA SER A 60 6.11 10.23 -1.10
C SER A 60 6.18 9.28 0.10
N PRO A 61 7.38 8.96 0.60
CA PRO A 61 7.54 8.20 1.83
C PRO A 61 6.75 8.79 3.00
N GLU A 62 6.70 10.13 3.11
CA GLU A 62 5.98 10.83 4.17
C GLU A 62 4.48 10.58 4.10
N ILE A 63 3.90 10.60 2.87
CA ILE A 63 2.49 10.23 2.67
C ILE A 63 2.26 8.79 3.10
N VAL A 64 3.07 7.85 2.63
CA VAL A 64 2.90 6.42 2.97
C VAL A 64 3.02 6.19 4.48
N ILE A 65 3.98 6.82 5.15
CA ILE A 65 4.16 6.74 6.61
C ILE A 65 2.95 7.35 7.32
N SER A 66 2.44 8.50 6.87
CA SER A 66 1.27 9.12 7.50
C SER A 66 0.00 8.27 7.42
N LEU A 67 -0.12 7.43 6.38
CA LEU A 67 -1.27 6.56 6.16
C LEU A 67 -1.15 5.24 6.93
N THR A 68 0.07 4.69 7.03
CA THR A 68 0.30 3.32 7.51
C THR A 68 0.97 3.24 8.89
N GLY A 69 1.64 4.30 9.33
CA GLY A 69 2.45 4.36 10.55
C GLY A 69 1.68 4.70 11.82
N TRP A 70 0.40 4.35 11.91
CA TRP A 70 -0.38 4.61 13.12
C TRP A 70 -0.03 3.57 14.20
N ASP A 71 0.08 4.00 15.45
CA ASP A 71 0.56 3.14 16.56
C ASP A 71 -0.18 1.80 16.66
N TYR A 72 -1.50 1.81 16.44
CA TYR A 72 -2.32 0.60 16.53
C TYR A 72 -2.05 -0.38 15.37
N ILE A 73 -1.71 0.12 14.17
CA ILE A 73 -1.30 -0.71 13.02
C ILE A 73 0.06 -1.34 13.31
N LEU A 74 1.02 -0.52 13.76
CA LEU A 74 2.36 -0.99 14.10
C LEU A 74 2.32 -2.02 15.24
N SER A 75 1.45 -1.80 16.23
CA SER A 75 1.22 -2.75 17.33
C SER A 75 0.67 -4.08 16.82
N ALA A 76 -0.34 -4.05 15.93
CA ALA A 76 -0.91 -5.26 15.36
C ALA A 76 0.10 -6.07 14.53
N LEU A 77 0.98 -5.38 13.78
CA LEU A 77 2.03 -6.04 13.02
C LEU A 77 3.15 -6.62 13.91
N ALA A 78 3.48 -5.92 15.00
CA ALA A 78 4.49 -6.37 15.96
C ALA A 78 4.03 -7.56 16.81
N THR A 79 2.73 -7.70 17.10
CA THR A 79 2.19 -8.82 17.90
C THR A 79 2.25 -10.18 17.20
N VAL A 80 2.50 -10.21 15.89
CA VAL A 80 2.55 -11.45 15.10
C VAL A 80 3.96 -11.77 14.58
N ALA A 81 4.97 -11.01 15.01
CA ALA A 81 6.38 -11.19 14.68
C ALA A 81 7.13 -12.02 15.72
#